data_AF-A0A2H5VA09-F1
#
_entry.id   AF-A0A2H5VA09-F1
#
_cell.length_a   1.000
_cell.length_b   1.000
_cell.length_c   1.000
_cell.angle_alpha   90.00
_cell.angle_beta   90.00
_cell.angle_gamma   90.00
#
_symmetry.space_group_name_H-M   'P 1'
#
loop_
_entity.id
_entity.type
_entity.pdbx_description
1 polymer ?
#
loop_
_entity_poly.entity_id
_entity_poly.type
_entity_poly.pdbx_seq_one_letter_code
_entity_poly.pdbx_strand_id
1 'polypeptide(L)'
;MVKGKIAWDCNEKSIDGFNPKLGWVKIDLTRLFHIHRIYELKRKRLQRLTSRKPLLKAILKYSKREKNRSKDFIHKLTTFLAKKFKGYAHGFEDLNKKGMFTHSRKHNRNIAKSDWKTVQTLMAYKSMVVILNPKDTTKRCSRCGMINAPKGAVYECSCGLRIDRQLNASINLYLQMEGLSPSPRLFKELMKAWSGFTLTGEEADEGLDELMRAFRLMNPKSYVCLSMAI
;
A
#
# COMPACT_ATOMS: atom_id res chain seq x y z
N MET A 1 6.18 20.52 -13.92
CA MET A 1 7.38 19.73 -13.56
C MET A 1 7.07 18.81 -12.39
N VAL A 2 7.46 17.55 -12.46
CA VAL A 2 7.30 16.57 -11.36
C VAL A 2 8.37 16.87 -10.29
N LYS A 3 7.95 17.09 -9.03
CA LYS A 3 8.85 17.40 -7.89
C LYS A 3 9.59 16.17 -7.37
N GLY A 4 9.05 14.99 -7.58
CA GLY A 4 9.63 13.70 -7.16
C GLY A 4 8.70 12.54 -7.49
N LYS A 5 9.13 11.31 -7.18
CA LYS A 5 8.34 10.09 -7.40
C LYS A 5 8.16 9.34 -6.08
N ILE A 6 7.01 8.71 -5.85
CA ILE A 6 6.76 7.81 -4.73
C ILE A 6 6.20 6.52 -5.28
N ALA A 7 6.83 5.40 -4.97
CA ALA A 7 6.35 4.08 -5.37
C ALA A 7 5.63 3.40 -4.21
N TRP A 8 4.45 2.85 -4.47
CA TRP A 8 3.53 2.31 -3.48
C TRP A 8 3.30 0.80 -3.68
N ASP A 9 3.67 0.01 -2.67
CA ASP A 9 3.32 -1.40 -2.49
C ASP A 9 1.96 -1.49 -1.78
N CYS A 10 1.03 -2.27 -2.32
CA CYS A 10 -0.34 -2.36 -1.83
C CYS A 10 -0.60 -3.70 -1.14
N ASN A 11 -0.93 -3.65 0.16
CA ASN A 11 -1.22 -4.83 0.96
C ASN A 11 -2.69 -4.86 1.45
N GLU A 12 -3.09 -5.92 2.15
CA GLU A 12 -4.46 -6.12 2.65
C GLU A 12 -4.90 -5.00 3.62
N LYS A 13 -3.98 -4.53 4.48
CA LYS A 13 -4.25 -3.54 5.53
C LYS A 13 -3.28 -2.38 5.55
N SER A 14 -2.44 -2.23 4.53
CA SER A 14 -1.54 -1.09 4.43
C SER A 14 -1.26 -0.72 2.99
N ILE A 15 -0.86 0.53 2.78
CA ILE A 15 -0.14 0.95 1.59
C ILE A 15 1.20 1.48 2.07
N ASP A 16 2.26 0.93 1.51
CA ASP A 16 3.65 1.19 1.91
C ASP A 16 4.33 1.89 0.74
N GLY A 17 4.92 3.05 0.97
CA GLY A 17 5.46 3.95 -0.05
C GLY A 17 6.94 4.25 0.17
N PHE A 18 7.72 4.36 -0.89
CA PHE A 18 9.13 4.75 -0.78
C PHE A 18 9.48 5.93 -1.68
N ASN A 19 10.26 6.85 -1.12
CA ASN A 19 10.97 7.91 -1.84
C ASN A 19 12.32 8.17 -1.15
N PRO A 20 13.43 8.37 -1.88
CA PRO A 20 14.76 8.53 -1.27
C PRO A 20 14.86 9.70 -0.30
N LYS A 21 14.15 10.81 -0.54
CA LYS A 21 14.19 12.01 0.32
C LYS A 21 13.21 11.91 1.49
N LEU A 22 12.00 11.40 1.26
CA LEU A 22 10.93 11.30 2.27
C LEU A 22 11.10 10.07 3.18
N GLY A 23 11.69 9.00 2.68
CA GLY A 23 11.85 7.72 3.36
C GLY A 23 10.69 6.75 3.10
N TRP A 24 10.36 5.96 4.12
CA TRP A 24 9.31 4.95 4.06
C TRP A 24 8.02 5.53 4.63
N VAL A 25 7.02 5.66 3.77
CA VAL A 25 5.68 6.13 4.11
C VAL A 25 4.79 4.93 4.34
N LYS A 26 4.08 4.85 5.46
CA LYS A 26 3.11 3.78 5.71
C LYS A 26 1.75 4.36 6.04
N ILE A 27 0.74 3.82 5.38
CA ILE A 27 -0.66 4.20 5.56
C ILE A 27 -1.42 2.98 6.04
N ASP A 28 -2.02 3.07 7.22
CA ASP A 28 -2.87 2.01 7.76
C ASP A 28 -4.25 2.00 7.07
N LEU A 29 -4.61 0.86 6.46
CA LEU A 29 -5.91 0.60 5.85
C LEU A 29 -6.80 -0.32 6.70
N THR A 30 -6.43 -0.62 7.95
CA THR A 30 -7.18 -1.51 8.85
C THR A 30 -8.63 -1.06 8.99
N ARG A 31 -8.89 0.25 9.05
CA ARG A 31 -10.26 0.78 9.08
C ARG A 31 -11.06 0.43 7.83
N LEU A 32 -10.48 0.62 6.65
CA LEU A 32 -11.12 0.26 5.38
C LEU A 32 -11.45 -1.24 5.36
N PHE A 33 -10.49 -2.07 5.78
CA PHE A 33 -10.69 -3.50 5.92
C PHE A 33 -11.83 -3.83 6.91
N HIS A 34 -11.90 -3.14 8.05
CA HIS A 34 -12.97 -3.29 9.03
C HIS A 34 -14.34 -2.90 8.48
N ILE A 35 -14.45 -1.85 7.67
CA ILE A 35 -15.70 -1.49 6.98
C ILE A 35 -16.19 -2.70 6.17
N HIS A 36 -15.36 -3.25 5.28
CA HIS A 36 -15.74 -4.43 4.50
C HIS A 36 -16.14 -5.61 5.38
N ARG A 37 -15.36 -5.88 6.44
CA ARG A 37 -15.63 -6.99 7.35
C ARG A 37 -16.97 -6.85 8.07
N ILE A 38 -17.28 -5.67 8.60
CA ILE A 38 -18.54 -5.43 9.33
C ILE A 38 -19.74 -5.61 8.40
N TYR A 39 -19.69 -5.06 7.20
CA TYR A 39 -20.81 -5.18 6.26
C TYR A 39 -20.92 -6.60 5.66
N GLU A 40 -19.82 -7.32 5.47
CA GLU A 40 -19.82 -8.75 5.15
C GLU A 40 -20.57 -9.55 6.22
N LEU A 41 -20.26 -9.33 7.50
CA LEU A 41 -20.91 -10.04 8.61
C LEU A 41 -22.40 -9.71 8.72
N LYS A 42 -22.79 -8.44 8.52
CA LYS A 42 -24.21 -8.04 8.47
C LYS A 42 -24.96 -8.77 7.36
N ARG A 43 -24.39 -8.84 6.15
CA ARG A 43 -25.01 -9.58 5.03
C ARG A 43 -25.08 -11.08 5.28
N LYS A 44 -24.03 -11.69 5.86
CA LYS A 44 -24.03 -13.12 6.22
C LYS A 44 -25.10 -13.47 7.24
N ARG A 45 -25.32 -12.61 8.24
CA ARG A 45 -26.39 -12.81 9.23
C ARG A 45 -27.77 -12.80 8.55
N LEU A 46 -27.98 -11.87 7.63
CA LEU A 46 -29.21 -11.82 6.85
C LEU A 46 -29.38 -13.06 5.99
N GLN A 47 -28.38 -13.48 5.22
CA GLN A 47 -28.43 -14.65 4.33
C GLN A 47 -28.82 -15.98 5.02
N ARG A 48 -28.72 -16.07 6.35
CA ARG A 48 -29.15 -17.24 7.14
C ARG A 48 -30.65 -17.28 7.46
N LEU A 49 -31.38 -16.19 7.20
CA LEU A 49 -32.81 -16.10 7.50
C LEU A 49 -33.66 -16.68 6.36
N THR A 50 -34.80 -17.28 6.70
CA THR A 50 -35.66 -18.06 5.78
C THR A 50 -36.51 -17.21 4.82
N SER A 51 -36.80 -15.94 5.16
CA SER A 51 -37.65 -15.06 4.35
C SER A 51 -36.88 -14.42 3.18
N ARG A 52 -37.39 -14.51 1.94
CA ARG A 52 -36.65 -14.15 0.72
C ARG A 52 -36.74 -12.67 0.31
N LYS A 53 -37.92 -12.06 0.24
CA LYS A 53 -38.10 -10.72 -0.37
C LYS A 53 -37.61 -9.53 0.50
N PRO A 54 -38.01 -9.38 1.78
CA PRO A 54 -37.51 -8.31 2.66
C PRO A 54 -35.99 -8.40 2.90
N LEU A 55 -35.46 -9.62 2.84
CA LEU A 55 -34.05 -9.92 3.07
C LEU A 55 -33.15 -9.44 1.93
N LEU A 56 -33.57 -9.65 0.68
CA LEU A 56 -32.85 -9.14 -0.49
C LEU A 56 -32.75 -7.61 -0.45
N LYS A 57 -33.83 -6.90 -0.12
CA LYS A 57 -33.80 -5.44 0.06
C LYS A 57 -32.79 -5.03 1.14
N ALA A 58 -32.75 -5.72 2.28
CA ALA A 58 -31.81 -5.45 3.35
C ALA A 58 -30.34 -5.75 2.96
N ILE A 59 -30.08 -6.84 2.23
CA ILE A 59 -28.75 -7.18 1.71
C ILE A 59 -28.25 -6.09 0.76
N LEU A 60 -29.10 -5.65 -0.18
CA LEU A 60 -28.78 -4.58 -1.13
C LEU A 60 -28.53 -3.25 -0.40
N LYS A 61 -29.34 -2.92 0.61
CA LYS A 61 -29.12 -1.74 1.48
C LYS A 61 -27.75 -1.77 2.13
N TYR A 62 -27.33 -2.91 2.70
CA TYR A 62 -26.01 -3.02 3.34
C TYR A 62 -24.86 -3.05 2.34
N SER A 63 -25.05 -3.63 1.16
CA SER A 63 -24.08 -3.56 0.06
C SER A 63 -23.87 -2.11 -0.40
N LYS A 64 -24.94 -1.34 -0.60
CA LYS A 64 -24.86 0.09 -0.95
C LYS A 64 -24.16 0.90 0.13
N ARG A 65 -24.46 0.65 1.41
CA ARG A 65 -23.82 1.33 2.55
C ARG A 65 -22.33 1.03 2.65
N GLU A 66 -21.92 -0.22 2.45
CA GLU A 66 -20.50 -0.59 2.40
C GLU A 66 -19.79 0.17 1.29
N LYS A 67 -20.32 0.09 0.05
CA LYS A 67 -19.74 0.75 -1.12
C LYS A 67 -19.59 2.26 -0.91
N ASN A 68 -20.60 2.91 -0.34
CA ASN A 68 -20.54 4.35 -0.09
C ASN A 68 -19.48 4.70 0.97
N ARG A 69 -19.37 3.92 2.05
CA ARG A 69 -18.39 4.16 3.11
C ARG A 69 -16.95 3.84 2.69
N SER A 70 -16.73 2.75 1.95
CA SER A 70 -15.40 2.44 1.42
C SER A 70 -14.97 3.50 0.41
N LYS A 71 -15.89 3.90 -0.49
CA LYS A 71 -15.64 4.98 -1.46
C LYS A 71 -15.31 6.30 -0.76
N ASP A 72 -16.08 6.73 0.23
CA ASP A 72 -15.79 7.95 1.01
C ASP A 72 -14.39 7.91 1.64
N PHE A 73 -14.05 6.81 2.31
CA PHE A 73 -12.72 6.63 2.90
C PHE A 73 -11.61 6.77 1.86
N ILE A 74 -11.75 6.11 0.69
CA ILE A 74 -10.73 6.15 -0.36
C ILE A 74 -10.65 7.55 -0.99
N HIS A 75 -11.77 8.25 -1.17
CA HIS A 75 -11.74 9.63 -1.66
C HIS A 75 -10.94 10.53 -0.70
N LYS A 76 -11.21 10.45 0.60
CA LYS A 76 -10.47 11.23 1.62
C LYS A 76 -8.99 10.86 1.63
N LEU A 77 -8.67 9.57 1.61
CA LEU A 77 -7.29 9.07 1.54
C LEU A 77 -6.55 9.62 0.31
N THR A 78 -7.13 9.46 -0.88
CA THR A 78 -6.49 9.87 -2.13
C THR A 78 -6.39 11.40 -2.26
N THR A 79 -7.35 12.15 -1.74
CA THR A 79 -7.26 13.62 -1.63
C THR A 79 -6.13 14.03 -0.68
N PHE A 80 -6.04 13.39 0.49
CA PHE A 80 -4.95 13.62 1.44
C PHE A 80 -3.59 13.38 0.78
N LEU A 81 -3.38 12.24 0.11
CA LEU A 81 -2.12 11.92 -0.54
C LEU A 81 -1.78 12.90 -1.68
N ALA A 82 -2.75 13.26 -2.52
CA ALA A 82 -2.54 14.19 -3.62
C ALA A 82 -2.18 15.60 -3.13
N LYS A 83 -2.77 16.05 -2.01
CA LYS A 83 -2.40 17.31 -1.36
C LYS A 83 -1.01 17.20 -0.72
N LYS A 84 -0.79 16.14 0.07
CA LYS A 84 0.44 15.98 0.85
C LYS A 84 1.69 15.83 -0.01
N PHE A 85 1.55 15.16 -1.13
CA PHE A 85 2.61 14.93 -2.11
C PHE A 85 2.33 15.68 -3.41
N LYS A 86 1.85 16.93 -3.30
CA LYS A 86 1.52 17.76 -4.47
C LYS A 86 2.72 17.89 -5.41
N GLY A 87 2.52 17.49 -6.66
CA GLY A 87 3.54 17.52 -7.70
C GLY A 87 4.44 16.29 -7.76
N TYR A 88 4.22 15.28 -6.91
CA TYR A 88 4.89 13.98 -7.03
C TYR A 88 4.15 13.09 -8.04
N ALA A 89 4.88 12.21 -8.72
CA ALA A 89 4.30 11.09 -9.45
C ALA A 89 4.19 9.87 -8.54
N HIS A 90 3.07 9.15 -8.61
CA HIS A 90 2.75 8.01 -7.77
C HIS A 90 2.79 6.71 -8.57
N GLY A 91 3.74 5.83 -8.27
CA GLY A 91 3.84 4.50 -8.88
C GLY A 91 3.01 3.49 -8.11
N PHE A 92 2.14 2.74 -8.79
CA PHE A 92 1.40 1.63 -8.21
C PHE A 92 1.59 0.38 -9.04
N GLU A 93 1.73 -0.77 -8.40
CA GLU A 93 1.73 -2.06 -9.09
C GLU A 93 0.40 -2.38 -9.78
N ASP A 94 0.46 -2.98 -10.97
CA ASP A 94 -0.70 -3.48 -11.70
C ASP A 94 -1.25 -4.77 -11.07
N LEU A 95 -1.95 -4.63 -9.94
CA LEU A 95 -2.52 -5.76 -9.24
C LEU A 95 -3.80 -6.27 -9.93
N ASN A 96 -3.69 -7.43 -10.56
CA ASN A 96 -4.84 -8.20 -10.99
C ASN A 96 -5.39 -9.09 -9.85
N LYS A 97 -6.37 -8.57 -9.09
CA LYS A 97 -7.01 -9.31 -7.99
C LYS A 97 -7.50 -10.71 -8.38
N LYS A 98 -8.05 -10.87 -9.59
CA LYS A 98 -8.58 -12.17 -10.04
C LYS A 98 -7.45 -13.19 -10.18
N GLY A 99 -6.28 -12.76 -10.66
CA GLY A 99 -5.08 -13.59 -10.77
C GLY A 99 -4.46 -13.96 -9.41
N MET A 100 -4.83 -13.28 -8.33
CA MET A 100 -4.35 -13.57 -6.98
C MET A 100 -5.23 -14.56 -6.20
N PHE A 101 -6.34 -15.00 -6.78
CA PHE A 101 -7.20 -16.00 -6.16
C PHE A 101 -6.56 -17.39 -6.24
N THR A 102 -6.69 -18.14 -5.16
CA THR A 102 -6.17 -19.50 -5.01
C THR A 102 -7.31 -20.46 -4.65
N HIS A 103 -7.02 -21.72 -4.34
CA HIS A 103 -8.02 -22.65 -3.80
C HIS A 103 -8.50 -22.30 -2.37
N SER A 104 -7.78 -21.41 -1.67
CA SER A 104 -8.13 -21.02 -0.31
C SER A 104 -9.28 -20.01 -0.27
N ARG A 105 -10.46 -20.46 0.15
CA ARG A 105 -11.64 -19.61 0.36
C ARG A 105 -11.38 -18.46 1.35
N LYS A 106 -10.52 -18.68 2.35
CA LYS A 106 -10.16 -17.63 3.33
C LYS A 106 -9.32 -16.54 2.66
N HIS A 107 -8.29 -16.94 1.93
CA HIS A 107 -7.42 -16.04 1.16
C HIS A 107 -8.22 -15.20 0.17
N ASN A 108 -9.04 -15.84 -0.67
CA ASN A 108 -9.82 -15.14 -1.70
C ASN A 108 -10.79 -14.13 -1.09
N ARG A 109 -11.40 -14.45 0.05
CA ARG A 109 -12.29 -13.53 0.77
C ARG A 109 -11.54 -12.33 1.36
N ASN A 110 -10.26 -12.45 1.65
CA ASN A 110 -9.45 -11.33 2.13
C ASN A 110 -9.03 -10.45 0.95
N ILE A 111 -8.52 -11.04 -0.14
CA ILE A 111 -8.21 -10.33 -1.39
C ILE A 111 -9.44 -9.60 -1.93
N ALA A 112 -10.64 -10.19 -1.83
CA ALA A 112 -11.87 -9.55 -2.28
C ALA A 112 -12.23 -8.26 -1.50
N LYS A 113 -11.69 -8.06 -0.29
CA LYS A 113 -11.91 -6.85 0.52
C LYS A 113 -10.89 -5.75 0.26
N SER A 114 -9.83 -6.01 -0.51
CA SER A 114 -8.90 -4.95 -0.87
C SER A 114 -9.56 -3.99 -1.84
N ASP A 115 -9.06 -2.76 -1.95
CA ASP A 115 -9.64 -1.70 -2.81
C ASP A 115 -8.59 -1.04 -3.72
N TRP A 116 -7.49 -1.74 -3.98
CA TRP A 116 -6.30 -1.21 -4.67
C TRP A 116 -6.61 -0.54 -6.02
N LYS A 117 -7.42 -1.17 -6.89
CA LYS A 117 -7.81 -0.58 -8.17
C LYS A 117 -8.63 0.71 -8.02
N THR A 118 -9.48 0.79 -6.99
CA THR A 118 -10.25 2.00 -6.69
C THR A 118 -9.32 3.12 -6.20
N VAL A 119 -8.34 2.80 -5.36
CA VAL A 119 -7.28 3.74 -4.93
C VAL A 119 -6.52 4.26 -6.15
N GLN A 120 -6.02 3.37 -7.01
CA GLN A 120 -5.29 3.74 -8.23
C GLN A 120 -6.11 4.65 -9.15
N THR A 121 -7.37 4.30 -9.41
CA THR A 121 -8.28 5.10 -10.25
C THR A 121 -8.49 6.50 -9.67
N LEU A 122 -8.75 6.59 -8.36
CA LEU A 122 -8.99 7.87 -7.69
C LEU A 122 -7.72 8.69 -7.48
N MET A 123 -6.54 8.06 -7.42
CA MET A 123 -5.24 8.74 -7.45
C MET A 123 -4.91 9.28 -8.83
N ALA A 124 -5.16 8.51 -9.90
CA ALA A 124 -4.91 8.92 -11.28
C ALA A 124 -5.76 10.13 -11.68
N TYR A 125 -6.98 10.25 -11.12
CA TYR A 125 -7.80 11.45 -11.26
C TYR A 125 -7.22 12.69 -10.56
N LYS A 126 -6.48 12.51 -9.45
CA LYS A 126 -6.02 13.63 -8.58
C LYS A 126 -4.54 13.97 -8.74
N SER A 127 -3.75 13.10 -9.36
CA SER A 127 -2.29 13.16 -9.39
C SER A 127 -1.75 12.33 -10.55
N MET A 128 -0.48 12.53 -10.89
CA MET A 128 0.20 11.73 -11.91
C MET A 128 0.44 10.32 -11.37
N VAL A 129 -0.11 9.31 -12.05
CA VAL A 129 0.06 7.90 -11.69
C VAL A 129 0.84 7.16 -12.77
N VAL A 130 1.75 6.28 -12.34
CA VAL A 130 2.47 5.34 -13.20
C VAL A 130 2.10 3.93 -12.76
N ILE A 131 1.69 3.09 -13.70
CA ILE A 131 1.40 1.68 -13.43
C ILE A 131 2.68 0.87 -13.64
N LEU A 132 3.00 0.05 -12.64
CA LEU A 132 4.26 -0.68 -12.52
C LEU A 132 4.04 -2.19 -12.62
N ASN A 133 5.10 -2.92 -12.95
CA ASN A 133 5.03 -4.36 -13.11
C ASN A 133 5.09 -5.02 -11.72
N PRO A 134 4.06 -5.80 -11.32
CA PRO A 134 4.06 -6.46 -10.01
C PRO A 134 5.06 -7.64 -9.93
N LYS A 135 5.66 -8.05 -11.05
CA LYS A 135 6.47 -9.28 -11.11
C LYS A 135 7.71 -9.20 -10.21
N ASP A 136 7.80 -10.15 -9.29
CA ASP A 136 8.92 -10.38 -8.39
C ASP A 136 9.32 -9.18 -7.51
N THR A 137 8.46 -8.16 -7.37
CA THR A 137 8.72 -6.94 -6.58
C THR A 137 9.04 -7.27 -5.11
N THR A 138 8.31 -8.21 -4.53
CA THR A 138 8.52 -8.70 -3.16
C THR A 138 9.66 -9.71 -3.03
N LYS A 139 10.08 -10.34 -4.15
CA LYS A 139 11.09 -11.42 -4.18
C LYS A 139 12.49 -10.90 -4.49
N ARG A 140 12.60 -9.89 -5.35
CA ARG A 140 13.87 -9.28 -5.78
C ARG A 140 14.53 -8.54 -4.62
N CYS A 141 15.83 -8.68 -4.47
CA CYS A 141 16.57 -7.95 -3.45
C CYS A 141 16.82 -6.52 -3.93
N SER A 142 16.31 -5.54 -3.19
CA SER A 142 16.50 -4.12 -3.50
C SER A 142 17.96 -3.65 -3.41
N ARG A 143 18.84 -4.45 -2.77
CA ARG A 143 20.28 -4.18 -2.68
C ARG A 143 21.09 -4.82 -3.79
N CYS A 144 20.92 -6.10 -4.10
CA CYS A 144 21.79 -6.82 -5.05
C CYS A 144 21.08 -7.39 -6.28
N GLY A 145 19.74 -7.30 -6.35
CA GLY A 145 18.96 -7.74 -7.49
C GLY A 145 18.64 -9.24 -7.54
N MET A 146 19.24 -10.06 -6.68
CA MET A 146 18.93 -11.50 -6.62
C MET A 146 17.45 -11.76 -6.30
N ILE A 147 16.88 -12.79 -6.94
CA ILE A 147 15.51 -13.24 -6.69
C ILE A 147 15.52 -14.26 -5.55
N ASN A 148 14.79 -13.98 -4.48
CA ASN A 148 14.67 -14.84 -3.30
C ASN A 148 13.22 -15.31 -3.10
N ALA A 149 13.01 -16.24 -2.17
CA ALA A 149 11.69 -16.72 -1.76
C ALA A 149 11.41 -16.33 -0.29
N PRO A 150 11.21 -15.02 0.00
CA PRO A 150 11.05 -14.55 1.38
C PRO A 150 9.79 -15.14 2.03
N LYS A 151 9.91 -15.49 3.32
CA LYS A 151 8.81 -16.00 4.15
C LYS A 151 8.55 -15.02 5.29
N GLY A 152 7.28 -14.70 5.53
CA GLY A 152 6.89 -13.77 6.59
C GLY A 152 7.12 -12.29 6.25
N ALA A 153 7.25 -11.46 7.28
CA ALA A 153 7.34 -10.00 7.17
C ALA A 153 8.76 -9.46 6.96
N VAL A 154 9.78 -10.26 7.29
CA VAL A 154 11.19 -9.89 7.10
C VAL A 154 11.70 -10.45 5.78
N TYR A 155 12.41 -9.61 5.02
CA TYR A 155 13.13 -9.97 3.82
C TYR A 155 14.61 -10.15 4.15
N GLU A 156 15.14 -11.34 3.91
CA GLU A 156 16.54 -11.69 4.13
C GLU A 156 17.16 -12.17 2.82
N CYS A 157 18.38 -11.71 2.53
CA CYS A 157 19.13 -12.08 1.35
C CYS A 157 20.58 -12.39 1.72
N SER A 158 21.18 -13.36 1.02
CA SER A 158 22.58 -13.76 1.18
C SER A 158 23.60 -12.64 0.99
N CYS A 159 23.24 -11.53 0.34
CA CYS A 159 24.07 -10.31 0.29
C CYS A 159 24.17 -9.54 1.63
N GLY A 160 23.58 -10.07 2.71
CA GLY A 160 23.53 -9.46 4.04
C GLY A 160 22.47 -8.37 4.19
N LEU A 161 21.50 -8.28 3.27
CA LEU A 161 20.36 -7.38 3.43
C LEU A 161 19.29 -8.07 4.28
N ARG A 162 18.91 -7.43 5.39
CA ARG A 162 17.76 -7.80 6.21
C ARG A 162 16.88 -6.58 6.44
N ILE A 163 15.71 -6.55 5.80
CA ILE A 163 14.76 -5.43 5.87
C ILE A 163 13.31 -5.87 5.96
N ASP A 164 12.40 -4.95 6.29
CA ASP A 164 10.96 -5.20 6.13
C ASP A 164 10.63 -5.51 4.65
N ARG A 165 9.77 -6.52 4.43
CA ARG A 165 9.44 -7.01 3.10
C ARG A 165 8.66 -6.00 2.26
N GLN A 166 7.76 -5.22 2.88
CA GLN A 166 7.02 -4.15 2.20
C GLN A 166 7.95 -2.98 1.85
N LEU A 167 8.90 -2.65 2.72
CA LEU A 167 9.96 -1.68 2.39
C LEU A 167 10.79 -2.17 1.19
N ASN A 168 11.22 -3.43 1.18
CA ASN A 168 11.94 -4.02 0.04
C ASN A 168 11.15 -3.88 -1.28
N ALA A 169 9.86 -4.24 -1.24
CA ALA A 169 8.99 -4.17 -2.41
C ALA A 169 8.82 -2.72 -2.91
N SER A 170 8.60 -1.77 -1.98
CA SER A 170 8.45 -0.35 -2.31
C SER A 170 9.72 0.24 -2.94
N ILE A 171 10.91 -0.16 -2.46
CA ILE A 171 12.19 0.25 -3.07
C ILE A 171 12.31 -0.33 -4.49
N ASN A 172 11.98 -1.60 -4.70
CA ASN A 172 12.03 -2.21 -6.04
C ASN A 172 11.08 -1.52 -7.02
N LEU A 173 9.86 -1.20 -6.59
CA LEU A 173 8.91 -0.42 -7.40
C LEU A 173 9.44 0.98 -7.72
N TYR A 174 10.12 1.63 -6.77
CA TYR A 174 10.77 2.93 -7.01
C TYR A 174 11.88 2.81 -8.06
N LEU A 175 12.73 1.80 -7.96
CA LEU A 175 13.76 1.52 -8.96
C LEU A 175 13.16 1.32 -10.35
N GLN A 176 12.02 0.62 -10.45
CA GLN A 176 11.30 0.48 -11.71
C GLN A 176 10.80 1.83 -12.26
N MET A 177 10.25 2.71 -11.42
CA MET A 177 9.83 4.07 -11.84
C MET A 177 10.99 4.93 -12.36
N GLU A 178 12.21 4.67 -11.89
CA GLU A 178 13.43 5.36 -12.32
C GLU A 178 14.13 4.65 -13.49
N GLY A 179 13.67 3.46 -13.92
CA GLY A 179 14.36 2.65 -14.93
C GLY A 179 15.71 2.11 -14.46
N LEU A 180 15.88 1.95 -13.15
CA LEU A 180 17.13 1.54 -12.51
C LEU A 180 17.12 0.06 -12.13
N SER A 181 18.30 -0.55 -12.11
CA SER A 181 18.51 -1.90 -11.59
C SER A 181 19.15 -1.86 -10.19
N PRO A 182 18.76 -2.76 -9.27
CA PRO A 182 19.37 -2.84 -7.95
C PRO A 182 20.88 -3.09 -8.01
N SER A 183 21.64 -2.31 -7.23
CA SER A 183 23.07 -2.57 -6.98
C SER A 183 23.47 -2.13 -5.57
N PRO A 184 24.49 -2.74 -4.95
CA PRO A 184 24.89 -2.37 -3.59
C PRO A 184 25.29 -0.90 -3.45
N ARG A 185 25.90 -0.32 -4.49
CA ARG A 185 26.25 1.10 -4.55
C ARG A 185 25.00 1.98 -4.56
N LEU A 186 24.06 1.71 -5.47
CA LEU A 186 22.81 2.44 -5.57
C LEU A 186 22.01 2.37 -4.26
N PHE A 187 21.94 1.19 -3.64
CA PHE A 187 21.26 1.02 -2.35
C PHE A 187 21.89 1.91 -1.26
N LYS A 188 23.22 1.98 -1.18
CA LYS A 188 23.92 2.89 -0.25
C LYS A 188 23.58 4.35 -0.55
N GLU A 189 23.54 4.75 -1.82
CA GLU A 189 23.19 6.12 -2.24
C GLU A 189 21.75 6.47 -1.86
N LEU A 190 20.78 5.58 -2.11
CA LEU A 190 19.38 5.76 -1.70
C LEU A 190 19.24 5.94 -0.19
N MET A 191 19.95 5.12 0.60
CA MET A 191 19.92 5.23 2.06
C MET A 191 20.62 6.50 2.57
N LYS A 192 21.66 6.99 1.89
CA LYS A 192 22.31 8.27 2.21
C LYS A 192 21.44 9.47 1.88
N ALA A 193 20.72 9.43 0.76
CA ALA A 193 19.86 10.51 0.28
C ALA A 193 18.68 10.80 1.21
N TRP A 194 18.32 9.84 2.06
CA TRP A 194 17.28 10.02 3.06
C TRP A 194 17.74 10.95 4.19
N SER A 195 17.12 12.13 4.24
CA SER A 195 17.45 13.23 5.15
C SER A 195 16.43 13.45 6.27
N GLY A 196 15.45 12.56 6.44
CA GLY A 196 14.56 12.52 7.61
C GLY A 196 13.68 13.75 7.88
N PHE A 197 13.43 14.60 6.87
CA PHE A 197 12.79 15.90 7.10
C PHE A 197 11.33 15.83 7.60
N THR A 198 11.01 16.81 8.44
CA THR A 198 9.75 17.09 9.12
C THR A 198 8.74 17.77 8.18
N LEU A 199 7.49 17.33 8.26
CA LEU A 199 6.38 17.97 7.53
C LEU A 199 5.96 19.23 8.29
N THR A 200 6.24 20.39 7.71
CA THR A 200 5.75 21.70 8.15
C THR A 200 4.22 21.71 8.26
N GLY A 201 3.73 22.36 9.31
CA GLY A 201 2.33 22.40 9.73
C GLY A 201 1.38 22.81 8.61
N GLU A 202 0.42 21.94 8.33
CA GLU A 202 -0.81 22.24 7.61
C GLU A 202 -1.94 21.99 8.62
N GLU A 203 -2.83 22.97 8.79
CA GLU A 203 -4.04 22.78 9.61
C GLU A 203 -4.89 21.65 9.03
N ALA A 204 -5.25 20.69 9.88
CA ALA A 204 -5.96 19.48 9.50
C ALA A 204 -7.48 19.71 9.60
N ASP A 205 -8.19 19.45 8.50
CA ASP A 205 -9.65 19.29 8.50
C ASP A 205 -10.05 18.07 9.38
N GLU A 206 -11.21 18.08 10.04
CA GLU A 206 -11.62 17.04 11.01
C GLU A 206 -11.66 15.63 10.38
N GLY A 207 -12.02 15.54 9.09
CA GLY A 207 -11.97 14.29 8.34
C GLY A 207 -10.55 13.80 8.00
N LEU A 208 -9.56 14.70 8.08
CA LEU A 208 -8.14 14.46 7.83
C LEU A 208 -7.41 13.99 9.10
N ASP A 209 -7.81 14.43 10.30
CA ASP A 209 -7.19 14.04 11.58
C ASP A 209 -7.06 12.51 11.71
N GLU A 210 -8.13 11.78 11.39
CA GLU A 210 -8.11 10.31 11.45
C GLU A 210 -7.18 9.67 10.42
N LEU A 211 -7.06 10.24 9.21
CA LEU A 211 -6.11 9.77 8.20
C LEU A 211 -4.67 10.15 8.54
N MET A 212 -4.48 11.30 9.19
CA MET A 212 -3.19 11.74 9.71
C MET A 212 -2.70 10.78 10.80
N ARG A 213 -3.59 10.26 11.66
CA ARG A 213 -3.24 9.20 12.63
C ARG A 213 -2.86 7.87 11.96
N ALA A 214 -3.46 7.55 10.81
CA ALA A 214 -3.14 6.35 10.04
C ALA A 214 -1.83 6.48 9.23
N PHE A 215 -1.42 7.71 8.92
CA PHE A 215 -0.21 8.04 8.17
C PHE A 215 1.02 8.06 9.08
N ARG A 216 2.08 7.38 8.66
CA ARG A 216 3.36 7.31 9.38
C ARG A 216 4.52 7.51 8.41
N LEU A 217 5.41 8.44 8.73
CA LEU A 217 6.74 8.51 8.14
C LEU A 217 7.68 7.69 9.01
N MET A 218 8.38 6.74 8.40
CA MET A 218 9.17 5.75 9.10
C MET A 218 10.63 5.77 8.64
N ASN A 219 11.48 5.52 9.63
CA ASN A 219 12.90 5.20 9.62
C ASN A 219 13.40 4.17 8.59
N PRO A 220 13.70 4.39 7.28
CA PRO A 220 14.10 3.26 6.43
C PRO A 220 15.33 2.53 6.98
N LYS A 221 16.31 3.27 7.52
CA LYS A 221 17.54 2.73 8.12
C LYS A 221 17.27 1.94 9.40
N SER A 222 16.27 2.33 10.21
CA SER A 222 15.93 1.57 11.44
C SER A 222 15.36 0.19 11.15
N TYR A 223 14.88 -0.04 9.92
CA TYR A 223 14.43 -1.35 9.45
C TYR A 223 15.48 -2.05 8.60
N VAL A 224 16.69 -1.51 8.46
CA VAL A 224 17.82 -2.17 7.80
C VAL A 224 18.74 -2.72 8.87
N CYS A 225 18.63 -4.02 9.12
CA CYS A 225 19.69 -4.75 9.80
C CYS A 225 20.78 -5.05 8.77
N LEU A 226 21.85 -4.27 8.79
CA LEU A 226 23.11 -4.74 8.23
C LEU A 226 23.58 -5.84 9.16
N SER A 227 23.57 -7.10 8.72
CA SER A 227 24.41 -8.08 9.40
C SER A 227 25.83 -7.51 9.32
N MET A 228 26.40 -7.15 10.47
CA MET A 228 27.83 -6.95 10.58
C MET A 228 28.47 -8.27 10.17
N ALA A 229 28.85 -8.39 8.91
CA ALA A 229 29.83 -9.37 8.51
C ALA A 229 31.14 -8.87 9.09
N ILE A 230 31.52 -9.48 10.22
CA ILE A 230 32.92 -9.67 10.58
C ILE A 230 33.50 -10.64 9.55
#